data_AF-A0AAV2K4G8-F1
#
_entry.id   AF-A0AAV2K4G8-F1
#
_cell.length_a   1.000
_cell.length_b   1.000
_cell.length_c   1.000
_cell.angle_alpha   90.00
_cell.angle_beta   90.00
_cell.angle_gamma   90.00
#
_symmetry.space_group_name_H-M   'P 1'
#
loop_
_entity.id
_entity.type
_entity.pdbx_description
1 polymer ?
#
loop_
_entity_poly.entity_id
_entity_poly.type
_entity_poly.pdbx_seq_one_letter_code
_entity_poly.pdbx_strand_id
1 'polypeptide(L)' 'MSRNTDDNNEGLNALKEEMNKKIREQKILVDELSNLKKGRRVYTQQRNSNIFFLADKGQTLSSCKKEMDVMKKDLQDI' A
#
# COMPACT_ATOMS: atom_id res chain seq x y z
N MET A 1 -15.55 20.04 -30.82
CA MET A 1 -14.32 19.87 -30.01
C MET A 1 -14.73 19.70 -28.55
N SER A 2 -15.10 18.50 -28.09
CA SER A 2 -15.52 18.29 -26.67
C SER A 2 -15.34 16.85 -26.17
N ARG A 3 -14.53 16.02 -26.83
CA ARG A 3 -14.31 14.61 -26.45
C ARG A 3 -13.12 14.37 -25.51
N ASN A 4 -12.26 15.37 -25.30
CA ASN A 4 -11.00 15.15 -24.58
C ASN A 4 -11.12 15.31 -23.06
N THR A 5 -12.23 15.84 -22.55
CA THR A 5 -12.41 16.14 -21.12
C THR A 5 -12.96 14.94 -20.34
N ASP A 6 -13.77 14.10 -20.99
CA ASP A 6 -14.43 12.96 -20.36
C ASP A 6 -13.48 11.77 -20.18
N ASP A 7 -12.64 11.45 -21.19
CA ASP A 7 -11.61 10.39 -21.10
C ASP A 7 -10.59 10.66 -19.98
N ASN A 8 -10.27 11.94 -19.73
CA ASN A 8 -9.33 12.35 -18.69
C ASN A 8 -9.90 12.14 -17.28
N ASN A 9 -11.22 12.25 -17.12
CA ASN A 9 -11.92 12.04 -15.86
C ASN A 9 -12.04 10.54 -15.53
N GLU A 10 -12.29 9.69 -16.53
CA GLU A 10 -12.33 8.24 -16.34
C GLU A 10 -10.97 7.65 -15.95
N GLY A 11 -9.88 8.10 -16.60
CA GLY A 11 -8.52 7.69 -16.25
C GLY A 11 -8.12 8.10 -14.82
N LEU A 12 -8.52 9.30 -14.39
CA LEU A 12 -8.28 9.79 -13.02
C LEU A 12 -9.06 8.97 -11.99
N ASN A 13 -10.32 8.63 -12.28
CA ASN A 13 -11.15 7.81 -11.41
C ASN A 13 -10.58 6.38 -11.28
N ALA A 14 -10.10 5.78 -12.36
CA ALA A 14 -9.45 4.47 -12.32
C ALA A 14 -8.17 4.49 -11.46
N LEU A 15 -7.35 5.55 -11.57
CA LEU A 15 -6.16 5.74 -10.73
C LEU A 15 -6.54 5.87 -9.25
N LYS A 16 -7.60 6.64 -8.96
CA LYS A 16 -8.12 6.85 -7.60
C LYS A 16 -8.62 5.54 -6.99
N GLU A 17 -9.31 4.70 -7.77
CA GLU A 17 -9.76 3.38 -7.35
C GLU A 17 -8.60 2.42 -7.09
N GLU A 18 -7.61 2.37 -7.98
CA GLU A 18 -6.41 1.54 -7.81
C GLU A 18 -5.64 1.94 -6.54
N MET A 19 -5.49 3.24 -6.30
CA MET A 19 -4.82 3.75 -5.11
C MET A 19 -5.61 3.44 -3.83
N ASN A 20 -6.95 3.57 -3.85
CA ASN A 20 -7.80 3.13 -2.74
C ASN A 20 -7.67 1.63 -2.45
N LYS A 21 -7.55 0.80 -3.50
CA LYS A 21 -7.30 -0.64 -3.34
C LYS A 21 -5.97 -0.90 -2.64
N LYS A 22 -4.88 -0.25 -3.08
CA LYS A 22 -3.55 -0.37 -2.44
C LYS A 22 -3.58 0.08 -0.97
N ILE A 23 -4.27 1.17 -0.64
CA ILE A 23 -4.43 1.62 0.75
C ILE A 23 -5.16 0.58 1.60
N ARG A 24 -6.19 -0.08 1.06
CA ARG A 24 -6.92 -1.14 1.75
C ARG A 24 -6.04 -2.35 2.02
N GLU A 25 -5.28 -2.80 1.03
CA GLU A 25 -4.30 -3.90 1.16
C GLU A 25 -3.25 -3.57 2.24
N GLN A 26 -2.71 -2.35 2.20
CA GLN A 26 -1.73 -1.90 3.19
C GLN A 26 -2.32 -1.84 4.61
N LYS A 27 -3.58 -1.44 4.75
CA LYS A 27 -4.27 -1.43 6.04
C LYS A 27 -4.38 -2.84 6.62
N ILE A 28 -4.73 -3.82 5.79
CA ILE A 28 -4.78 -5.24 6.19
C ILE A 28 -3.40 -5.69 6.70
N LEU A 29 -2.32 -5.38 5.98
CA LEU A 29 -0.96 -5.71 6.41
C LEU A 29 -0.60 -5.10 7.76
N VAL A 30 -0.96 -3.83 7.99
CA VAL A 30 -0.73 -3.15 9.28
C VAL A 30 -1.51 -3.84 10.40
N ASP A 31 -2.76 -4.19 10.17
CA ASP A 31 -3.62 -4.86 11.16
C ASP A 31 -3.11 -6.28 11.48
N GLU A 32 -2.71 -7.05 10.47
CA GLU A 32 -2.12 -8.38 10.63
C GLU A 32 -0.80 -8.34 11.40
N LEU A 33 0.12 -7.44 11.02
CA LEU A 33 1.40 -7.27 11.71
C LEU A 33 1.21 -6.81 13.15
N SER A 34 0.25 -5.92 13.41
CA SER A 34 -0.05 -5.44 14.76
C SER A 34 -0.56 -6.58 15.65
N ASN A 35 -1.46 -7.41 15.12
CA ASN A 35 -2.05 -8.54 15.83
C ASN A 35 -1.20 -9.82 15.82
N LEU A 36 -0.05 -9.81 15.15
CA LEU A 36 0.84 -10.97 15.08
C LEU A 36 1.34 -11.37 16.47
N LYS A 37 1.11 -12.63 16.86
CA LYS A 37 1.54 -13.20 18.15
C LYS A 37 3.04 -13.00 18.40
N LYS A 38 3.41 -12.77 19.66
CA LYS A 38 4.82 -12.63 20.09
C LYS A 38 5.63 -13.86 19.66
N GLY A 39 6.87 -13.64 19.22
CA GLY A 39 7.81 -14.71 18.81
C GLY A 39 7.63 -15.22 17.37
N ARG A 40 6.69 -14.69 16.59
CA ARG A 40 6.57 -15.01 15.15
C ARG A 40 7.58 -14.21 14.33
N ARG A 41 8.18 -14.88 13.35
CA ARG A 41 9.12 -14.28 12.40
C ARG A 41 8.35 -13.58 11.29
N VAL A 42 8.80 -12.38 10.93
CA VAL A 42 8.31 -11.62 9.79
C VAL A 42 9.33 -11.75 8.67
N TYR A 43 8.84 -11.98 7.46
CA TYR A 43 9.69 -12.04 6.28
C TYR A 43 9.24 -11.02 5.26
N THR A 44 10.19 -10.32 4.65
CA THR A 44 9.92 -9.37 3.56
C THR A 44 10.42 -9.95 2.25
N GLN A 45 9.60 -9.86 1.22
CA GLN A 45 9.96 -10.32 -0.11
C GLN A 45 10.83 -9.27 -0.82
N GLN A 46 11.91 -9.72 -1.44
CA GLN A 46 12.71 -8.87 -2.33
C GLN A 46 11.95 -8.61 -3.64
N ARG A 47 11.92 -7.35 -4.07
CA ARG A 47 11.24 -6.94 -5.31
C ARG A 47 11.70 -7.77 -6.51
N ASN A 48 10.75 -8.19 -7.34
CA ASN A 48 10.95 -8.95 -8.58
C ASN A 48 11.62 -10.33 -8.37
N SER A 49 11.51 -10.91 -7.18
CA SER A 49 12.03 -12.25 -6.88
C SER A 49 11.14 -12.97 -5.87
N ASN A 50 11.30 -14.28 -5.75
CA ASN A 50 10.65 -15.08 -4.71
C ASN A 50 11.56 -15.29 -3.48
N ILE A 51 12.51 -14.38 -3.25
CA ILE A 51 13.43 -14.43 -2.11
C ILE A 51 12.83 -13.65 -0.95
N PHE A 52 12.87 -14.26 0.25
CA PHE A 52 12.35 -13.71 1.48
C PHE A 52 13.47 -13.51 2.50
N PHE A 53 13.56 -12.31 3.07
CA PHE A 53 14.52 -11.98 4.12
C PHE A 53 13.84 -11.87 5.46
N LEU A 54 14.49 -12.35 6.51
CA LEU A 54 14.02 -12.15 7.88
C LEU A 54 14.09 -10.64 8.20
N ALA A 55 12.96 -10.08 8.62
CA ALA A 55 12.84 -8.67 8.94
C ALA A 55 12.38 -8.47 10.38
N ASP A 56 12.79 -7.34 10.97
CA ASP A 56 12.27 -6.94 12.28
C ASP A 56 10.78 -6.58 12.18
N LYS A 57 9.99 -7.10 13.11
CA LYS A 57 8.54 -6.87 13.16
C LYS A 57 8.23 -5.38 13.34
N GLY A 58 8.94 -4.70 14.24
CA GLY A 58 8.72 -3.29 14.54
C GLY A 58 9.06 -2.38 13.37
N GLN A 59 10.21 -2.63 12.74
CA GLN A 59 10.65 -1.92 11.54
C GLN A 59 9.69 -2.14 10.37
N THR A 60 9.24 -3.38 10.14
CA THR A 60 8.28 -3.70 9.07
C THR A 60 6.95 -3.00 9.32
N LEU A 61 6.41 -3.08 10.53
CA LEU A 61 5.17 -2.41 10.89
C LEU A 61 5.25 -0.88 10.73
N SER A 62 6.37 -0.27 11.17
CA SER A 62 6.61 1.16 11.01
C SER A 62 6.67 1.57 9.54
N SER A 63 7.37 0.77 8.72
CA SER A 63 7.46 0.98 7.28
C SER A 63 6.10 0.89 6.61
N CYS A 64 5.30 -0.12 6.97
CA CYS A 64 3.96 -0.29 6.41
C CYS A 64 3.03 0.87 6.75
N LYS A 65 3.10 1.39 7.99
CA LYS A 65 2.33 2.59 8.41
C LYS A 65 2.75 3.83 7.63
N LYS A 66 4.05 4.06 7.50
CA LYS A 66 4.59 5.20 6.75
C LYS A 66 4.15 5.15 5.27
N GLU A 67 4.23 3.99 4.65
CA GLU A 67 3.79 3.79 3.25
C GLU A 67 2.29 4.05 3.10
N MET A 68 1.46 3.58 4.04
CA MET A 68 0.03 3.87 4.06
C MET A 68 -0.25 5.38 4.15
N ASP A 69 0.49 6.10 5.00
CA ASP A 69 0.31 7.54 5.18
C ASP A 69 0.71 8.32 3.92
N VAL A 70 1.79 7.91 3.24
CA VAL A 70 2.19 8.47 1.94
C VAL A 70 1.10 8.24 0.89
N MET A 71 0.61 7.01 0.74
CA MET A 71 -0.45 6.70 -0.24
C MET A 71 -1.75 7.50 0.01
N LYS A 72 -2.11 7.71 1.28
CA LYS A 72 -3.28 8.55 1.62
C LYS A 72 -3.07 10.01 1.27
N LYS A 73 -1.85 10.52 1.44
CA LYS A 73 -1.50 11.89 1.06
C LYS A 73 -1.55 12.05 -0.46
N ASP A 74 -0.93 11.13 -1.19
CA ASP A 74 -0.94 11.14 -2.65
C ASP A 74 -2.38 11.08 -3.19
N LEU A 75 -3.27 10.30 -2.55
CA LEU A 75 -4.69 10.24 -2.90
C LEU A 75 -5.46 11.56 -2.63
N GLN A 76 -5.05 12.34 -1.62
CA GLN A 76 -5.63 13.66 -1.34
C GLN A 76 -5.15 14.71 -2.35
N ASP A 77 -3.93 14.55 -2.85
CA ASP A 77 -3.33 15.43 -3.86
C ASP A 77 -3.83 15.11 -5.30
N ILE A 78 -4.59 13.99 -5.48
CA ILE A 78 -5.28 13.56 -6.73
C ILE A 78 -6.78 13.93 -6.71
#